data_AF-A0A7J9GDR0-F1
#
_entry.id   AF-A0A7J9GDR0-F1
#
_cell.length_a   1.000
_cell.length_b   1.000
_cell.length_c   1.000
_cell.angle_alpha   90.00
_cell.angle_beta   90.00
_cell.angle_gamma   90.00
#
_symmetry.space_group_name_H-M   'P 1'
#
loop_
_entity.id
_entity.type
_entity.pdbx_description
1 polymer ?
#
loop_
_entity_poly.entity_id
_entity_poly.type
_entity_poly.pdbx_seq_one_letter_code
_entity_poly.pdbx_strand_id
1 'polypeptide(L)'
;MATLPHEMTIEILLRLSVKDLLRFKCVSKPWCSSIDDPDFIKLHLSHSVKTNTNHSLILRHCEYHFFSVNYDSLKTTQRLNHPLGEQKTPIKILGTCNGLLAVIDDNGRIFLWNPSTRKSQVLPSTEIEFSSPSIFFPRSTYYGFGYDPISDDYKLVRMVQVHGKNNSYLHSEAKVYSLRSNCWRRIKDFCFYLILHRKFGILANNALHWMVFKTPQSWKQNLVGFDLGTEEFRFLELPDLCLDKLFCYDIKAMGGYNCLTATFRDSNDVVAEVWIMKEYGVKESWVKLISWNQPHLLTCFPSVVVVPLAFSKNGDKVLFSSDVHTNFGKWYNLRDKFVWYYLWGERVEKVEIRGIPTSFDVHFCVESLVPIN
;
A
#
# COMPACT_ATOMS: atom_id res chain seq x y z
N MET A 1 -21.48 42.82 7.67
CA MET A 1 -20.62 41.63 7.87
C MET A 1 -19.54 41.67 6.81
N ALA A 2 -18.26 41.57 7.18
CA ALA A 2 -17.20 41.52 6.19
C ALA A 2 -17.31 40.22 5.38
N THR A 3 -17.49 40.32 4.08
CA THR A 3 -17.51 39.17 3.16
C THR A 3 -16.07 38.85 2.77
N LEU A 4 -15.58 37.69 3.19
CA LEU A 4 -14.30 37.19 2.72
C LEU A 4 -14.42 36.86 1.21
N PRO A 5 -13.46 37.24 0.35
CA PRO A 5 -13.45 36.82 -1.05
C PRO A 5 -13.53 35.30 -1.20
N HIS A 6 -14.15 34.84 -2.28
CA HIS A 6 -14.33 33.40 -2.53
C HIS A 6 -12.99 32.65 -2.57
N GLU A 7 -12.00 33.21 -3.26
CA GLU A 7 -10.64 32.65 -3.35
C GLU A 7 -9.99 32.46 -1.98
N MET A 8 -10.11 33.45 -1.09
CA MET A 8 -9.59 33.33 0.28
C MET A 8 -10.32 32.26 1.08
N THR A 9 -11.62 32.06 0.81
CA THR A 9 -12.39 30.98 1.44
C THR A 9 -11.87 29.63 0.98
N ILE A 10 -11.63 29.44 -0.32
CA ILE A 10 -11.06 28.20 -0.87
C ILE A 10 -9.68 27.92 -0.26
N GLU A 11 -8.80 28.91 -0.20
CA GLU A 11 -7.47 28.79 0.43
C GLU A 11 -7.53 28.35 1.90
N ILE A 12 -8.52 28.84 2.66
CA ILE A 12 -8.75 28.40 4.03
C ILE A 12 -9.22 26.95 4.04
N LEU A 13 -10.22 26.60 3.22
CA LEU A 13 -10.78 25.25 3.15
C LEU A 13 -9.72 24.21 2.72
N LEU A 14 -8.82 24.55 1.80
CA LEU A 14 -7.74 23.68 1.34
C LEU A 14 -6.80 23.21 2.45
N ARG A 15 -6.68 23.98 3.54
CA ARG A 15 -5.80 23.69 4.69
C ARG A 15 -6.49 22.89 5.79
N LEU A 16 -7.80 22.68 5.69
CA LEU A 16 -8.57 21.97 6.70
C LEU A 16 -8.45 20.46 6.57
N SER A 17 -8.76 19.78 7.67
CA SER A 17 -8.87 18.32 7.66
C SER A 17 -10.07 17.85 6.86
N VAL A 18 -10.00 16.64 6.28
CA VAL A 18 -11.14 16.04 5.58
C VAL A 18 -12.36 15.92 6.51
N LYS A 19 -12.11 15.58 7.78
CA LYS A 19 -13.15 15.51 8.81
C LYS A 19 -13.84 16.85 9.04
N ASP A 20 -13.10 17.95 9.09
CA ASP A 20 -13.67 19.28 9.27
C ASP A 20 -14.42 19.74 8.01
N LEU A 21 -13.87 19.48 6.82
CA LEU A 21 -14.54 19.77 5.55
C LEU A 21 -15.89 19.06 5.45
N LEU A 22 -15.96 17.77 5.82
CA LEU A 22 -17.22 17.03 5.85
C LEU A 22 -18.24 17.63 6.81
N ARG A 23 -17.82 18.17 7.96
CA ARG A 23 -18.71 18.89 8.89
C ARG A 23 -19.14 20.24 8.34
N PHE A 24 -18.24 20.91 7.62
CA PHE A 24 -18.41 22.26 7.09
C PHE A 24 -19.35 22.33 5.89
N LYS A 25 -19.62 21.20 5.23
CA LYS A 25 -20.72 21.09 4.25
C LYS A 25 -22.07 21.53 4.82
N CYS A 26 -22.30 21.37 6.12
CA CYS A 26 -23.56 21.76 6.78
C CYS A 26 -23.65 23.26 7.11
N VAL A 27 -22.57 24.04 6.92
CA VAL A 27 -22.53 25.47 7.31
C VAL A 27 -23.33 26.34 6.32
N SER A 28 -23.18 26.10 5.02
CA SER A 28 -23.90 26.85 3.98
C SER A 28 -23.93 26.10 2.65
N LYS A 29 -24.90 26.42 1.78
CA LYS A 29 -24.99 25.86 0.42
C LYS A 29 -23.73 26.17 -0.43
N PRO A 30 -23.18 27.39 -0.44
CA PRO A 30 -21.94 27.68 -1.18
C PRO A 30 -20.75 26.86 -0.71
N TRP A 31 -20.60 26.66 0.60
CA TRP A 31 -19.52 25.83 1.15
C TRP A 31 -19.70 24.37 0.78
N CYS A 32 -20.91 23.82 0.90
CA CYS A 32 -21.23 22.47 0.44
C CYS A 32 -20.84 22.29 -1.03
N SER A 33 -21.30 23.20 -1.90
CA SER A 33 -20.99 23.16 -3.34
C SER A 33 -19.51 23.27 -3.64
N SER A 34 -18.76 24.10 -2.90
CA SER A 34 -17.31 24.25 -3.10
C SER A 34 -16.55 23.02 -2.65
N ILE A 35 -16.98 22.35 -1.58
CA ILE A 35 -16.31 21.15 -1.05
C ILE A 35 -16.65 19.91 -1.89
N ASP A 36 -17.84 19.87 -2.50
CA ASP A 36 -18.26 18.81 -3.44
C ASP A 36 -17.71 19.00 -4.86
N ASP A 37 -17.10 20.14 -5.16
CA ASP A 37 -16.53 20.45 -6.46
C ASP A 37 -15.33 19.52 -6.78
N PRO A 38 -15.29 18.86 -7.96
CA PRO A 38 -14.21 17.95 -8.33
C PRO A 38 -12.82 18.61 -8.36
N ASP A 39 -12.72 19.87 -8.77
CA ASP A 39 -11.44 20.59 -8.83
C ASP A 39 -10.96 20.92 -7.42
N PHE A 40 -11.86 21.35 -6.53
CA PHE A 40 -11.53 21.50 -5.11
C PHE A 40 -11.03 20.19 -4.49
N ILE A 41 -11.69 19.06 -4.77
CA ILE A 41 -11.28 17.74 -4.24
C ILE A 41 -9.88 17.37 -4.73
N LYS A 42 -9.60 17.56 -6.03
CA LYS A 42 -8.27 17.32 -6.61
C LYS A 42 -7.22 18.25 -5.99
N LEU A 43 -7.51 19.54 -5.86
CA LEU A 43 -6.63 20.53 -5.24
C LEU A 43 -6.35 20.20 -3.76
N HIS A 44 -7.36 19.85 -2.98
CA HIS A 44 -7.22 19.49 -1.56
C HIS A 44 -6.36 18.23 -1.39
N LEU A 45 -6.57 17.21 -2.23
CA LEU A 45 -5.78 16.00 -2.23
C LEU A 45 -4.31 16.29 -2.61
N SER A 46 -4.08 17.02 -3.71
CA SER A 46 -2.74 17.42 -4.12
C SER A 46 -2.03 18.26 -3.06
N HIS A 47 -2.75 19.18 -2.42
CA HIS A 47 -2.23 19.96 -1.30
C HIS A 47 -1.84 19.04 -0.13
N SER A 48 -2.71 18.11 0.26
CA SER A 48 -2.45 17.15 1.36
C SER A 48 -1.21 16.28 1.11
N VAL A 49 -1.05 15.78 -0.11
CA VAL A 49 0.15 15.02 -0.53
C VAL A 49 1.40 15.92 -0.49
N LYS A 50 1.33 17.13 -1.04
CA LYS A 50 2.45 18.07 -1.09
C LYS A 50 2.91 18.55 0.29
N THR A 51 1.97 18.80 1.21
CA THR A 51 2.27 19.30 2.57
C THR A 51 2.39 18.20 3.61
N ASN A 52 2.29 16.93 3.20
CA ASN A 52 2.29 15.77 4.10
C ASN A 52 1.27 15.91 5.25
N THR A 53 0.05 16.37 4.94
CA THR A 53 -1.07 16.54 5.89
C THR A 53 -2.20 15.58 5.54
N ASN A 54 -3.19 15.46 6.44
CA ASN A 54 -4.32 14.55 6.26
C ASN A 54 -3.92 13.08 6.09
N HIS A 55 -2.81 12.65 6.68
CA HIS A 55 -2.41 11.26 6.62
C HIS A 55 -2.94 10.46 7.81
N SER A 56 -3.24 9.20 7.55
CA SER A 56 -3.66 8.22 8.54
C SER A 56 -2.95 6.88 8.30
N LEU A 57 -2.71 6.16 9.40
CA LEU A 57 -2.34 4.76 9.35
C LEU A 57 -3.63 3.95 9.42
N ILE A 58 -3.88 3.11 8.43
CA ILE A 58 -4.96 2.14 8.46
C ILE A 58 -4.42 0.82 8.98
N LEU A 59 -4.93 0.38 10.13
CA LEU A 59 -4.59 -0.88 10.77
C LEU A 59 -5.71 -1.88 10.51
N ARG A 60 -5.41 -3.02 9.90
CA ARG A 60 -6.37 -4.09 9.66
C ARG A 60 -6.10 -5.24 10.61
N HIS A 61 -7.04 -5.49 11.52
CA HIS A 61 -6.96 -6.61 12.47
C HIS A 61 -7.55 -7.89 11.84
N CYS A 62 -6.79 -8.97 11.93
CA CYS A 62 -6.84 -10.25 11.18
C CYS A 62 -8.18 -10.85 10.77
N GLU A 63 -9.28 -10.50 11.43
CA GLU A 63 -10.58 -11.05 11.10
C GLU A 63 -11.39 -10.14 10.17
N TYR A 64 -11.50 -8.83 10.44
CA TYR A 64 -12.37 -7.90 9.67
C TYR A 64 -12.34 -6.44 10.16
N HIS A 65 -11.85 -6.18 11.37
CA HIS A 65 -11.84 -4.84 11.93
C HIS A 65 -10.78 -3.93 11.31
N PHE A 66 -11.18 -2.70 11.00
CA PHE A 66 -10.29 -1.63 10.55
C PHE A 66 -10.19 -0.55 11.63
N PHE A 67 -8.99 -0.04 11.83
CA PHE A 67 -8.73 1.10 12.69
C PHE A 67 -7.95 2.16 11.91
N SER A 68 -8.18 3.42 12.19
CA SER A 68 -7.34 4.53 11.75
C SER A 68 -6.54 5.10 12.92
N VAL A 69 -5.34 5.57 12.63
CA VAL A 69 -4.56 6.40 13.54
C VAL A 69 -4.17 7.65 12.78
N ASN A 70 -4.49 8.82 13.32
CA ASN A 70 -4.05 10.09 12.73
C ASN A 70 -2.51 10.18 12.78
N TYR A 71 -1.88 10.33 11.61
CA TYR A 71 -0.43 10.29 11.48
C TYR A 71 0.27 11.48 12.15
N ASP A 72 -0.39 12.63 12.21
CA ASP A 72 0.19 13.85 12.80
C ASP A 72 0.30 13.77 14.33
N SER A 73 -0.49 12.91 14.96
CA SER A 73 -0.54 12.78 16.41
C SER A 73 -0.02 11.44 16.92
N LEU A 74 -0.30 10.33 16.22
CA LEU A 74 0.04 8.95 16.61
C LEU A 74 -0.32 8.62 18.07
N LYS A 75 -1.48 9.08 18.56
CA LYS A 75 -1.86 8.90 19.98
C LYS A 75 -2.86 7.79 20.22
N THR A 76 -3.90 7.71 19.39
CA THR A 76 -5.06 6.85 19.63
C THR A 76 -5.58 6.26 18.34
N THR A 77 -6.00 5.01 18.41
CA THR A 77 -6.76 4.36 17.35
C THR A 77 -8.23 4.81 17.36
N GLN A 78 -8.83 4.86 16.18
CA GLN A 78 -10.26 5.01 15.98
C GLN A 78 -10.77 3.82 15.14
N ARG A 79 -11.81 3.14 15.61
CA ARG A 79 -12.44 2.06 14.83
C ARG A 79 -13.16 2.65 13.60
N LEU A 80 -12.94 2.05 12.44
CA LEU A 80 -13.60 2.40 11.19
C LEU A 80 -14.76 1.46 10.92
N ASN A 81 -15.88 2.03 10.49
CA ASN A 81 -17.02 1.27 9.99
C ASN A 81 -16.78 0.98 8.50
N HIS A 82 -16.46 -0.27 8.18
CA HIS A 82 -16.20 -0.70 6.81
C HIS A 82 -17.50 -1.22 6.15
N PRO A 83 -17.59 -1.19 4.81
CA PRO A 83 -18.86 -1.39 4.09
C PRO A 83 -19.40 -2.82 4.13
N LEU A 84 -18.57 -3.77 4.54
CA LEU A 84 -18.95 -5.18 4.66
C LEU A 84 -19.73 -5.49 5.95
N GLY A 85 -19.99 -4.50 6.80
CA GLY A 85 -20.69 -4.70 8.08
C GLY A 85 -19.88 -5.56 9.06
N GLU A 86 -20.51 -6.10 10.09
CA GLU A 86 -19.85 -6.97 11.08
C GLU A 86 -19.66 -8.42 10.57
N GLN A 87 -19.29 -8.59 9.31
CA GLN A 87 -18.98 -9.92 8.76
C GLN A 87 -17.71 -10.47 9.43
N LYS A 88 -17.78 -11.71 9.93
CA LYS A 88 -16.65 -12.42 10.57
C LYS A 88 -15.69 -13.07 9.56
N THR A 89 -15.57 -12.51 8.35
CA THR A 89 -14.73 -13.07 7.28
C THR A 89 -13.51 -12.19 7.04
N PRO A 90 -12.29 -12.76 6.97
CA PRO A 90 -11.09 -12.06 6.56
C PRO A 90 -11.28 -11.16 5.33
N ILE A 91 -10.90 -9.90 5.51
CA ILE A 91 -10.82 -8.90 4.44
C ILE A 91 -9.35 -8.62 4.19
N LYS A 92 -8.90 -8.43 2.95
CA LYS A 92 -7.52 -8.04 2.63
C LYS A 92 -7.49 -6.71 1.89
N ILE A 93 -6.50 -5.87 2.16
CA ILE A 93 -6.27 -4.63 1.41
C ILE A 93 -5.41 -4.96 0.19
N LEU A 94 -5.96 -4.73 -1.01
CA LEU A 94 -5.29 -4.92 -2.29
C LEU A 94 -4.36 -3.75 -2.65
N GLY A 95 -4.61 -2.58 -2.07
CA GLY A 95 -3.81 -1.37 -2.25
C GLY A 95 -4.55 -0.13 -1.74
N THR A 96 -3.80 0.95 -1.55
CA THR A 96 -4.30 2.28 -1.17
C THR A 96 -3.89 3.29 -2.23
N CYS A 97 -4.80 4.20 -2.60
CA CYS A 97 -4.50 5.27 -3.55
C CYS A 97 -5.45 6.44 -3.33
N ASN A 98 -4.91 7.66 -3.17
CA ASN A 98 -5.71 8.90 -3.07
C ASN A 98 -6.85 8.84 -2.02
N GLY A 99 -6.63 8.13 -0.91
CA GLY A 99 -7.61 7.90 0.15
C GLY A 99 -8.66 6.83 -0.11
N LEU A 100 -8.59 6.17 -1.26
CA LEU A 100 -9.38 5.00 -1.57
C LEU A 100 -8.61 3.72 -1.22
N LEU A 101 -9.33 2.76 -0.65
CA LEU A 101 -8.86 1.41 -0.37
C LEU A 101 -9.55 0.45 -1.33
N ALA A 102 -8.77 -0.34 -2.06
CA ALA A 102 -9.28 -1.53 -2.72
C ALA A 102 -9.18 -2.69 -1.72
N VAL A 103 -10.30 -3.34 -1.40
CA VAL A 103 -10.34 -4.47 -0.46
C VAL A 103 -11.03 -5.67 -1.09
N ILE A 104 -10.63 -6.86 -0.67
CA ILE A 104 -11.24 -8.14 -1.10
C ILE A 104 -11.70 -8.93 0.12
N ASP A 105 -12.87 -9.54 0.03
CA ASP A 105 -13.34 -10.49 1.05
C ASP A 105 -12.95 -11.93 0.70
N ASP A 106 -13.26 -12.87 1.59
CA ASP A 106 -12.98 -14.28 1.37
C ASP A 106 -13.80 -14.93 0.25
N ASN A 107 -14.92 -14.32 -0.15
CA ASN A 107 -15.71 -14.75 -1.30
C ASN A 107 -15.12 -14.24 -2.64
N GLY A 108 -14.04 -13.46 -2.60
CA GLY A 108 -13.42 -12.89 -3.78
C GLY A 108 -14.13 -11.64 -4.32
N ARG A 109 -15.09 -11.08 -3.58
CA ARG A 109 -15.74 -9.81 -3.93
C ARG A 109 -14.80 -8.67 -3.63
N ILE A 110 -14.65 -7.76 -4.59
CA ILE A 110 -13.74 -6.62 -4.47
C ILE A 110 -14.57 -5.37 -4.26
N PHE A 111 -14.13 -4.53 -3.33
CA PHE A 111 -14.78 -3.27 -2.99
C PHE A 111 -13.78 -2.14 -3.07
N LEU A 112 -14.23 -1.02 -3.60
CA LEU A 112 -13.58 0.26 -3.42
C LEU A 112 -14.23 0.95 -2.22
N TRP A 113 -13.42 1.46 -1.30
CA TRP A 113 -13.90 2.07 -0.06
C TRP A 113 -13.13 3.35 0.24
N ASN A 114 -13.85 4.44 0.54
CA ASN A 114 -13.29 5.67 1.09
C ASN A 114 -13.66 5.73 2.58
N PRO A 115 -12.72 5.49 3.50
CA PRO A 115 -12.98 5.53 4.94
C PRO A 115 -13.44 6.91 5.44
N SER A 116 -12.96 8.00 4.82
CA SER A 116 -13.26 9.36 5.22
C SER A 116 -14.69 9.75 4.87
N THR A 117 -15.14 9.47 3.65
CA THR A 117 -16.52 9.75 3.20
C THR A 117 -17.51 8.65 3.57
N ARG A 118 -17.00 7.49 4.01
CA ARG A 118 -17.77 6.27 4.34
C ARG A 118 -18.58 5.72 3.16
N LYS A 119 -18.17 6.05 1.93
CA LYS A 119 -18.76 5.55 0.69
C LYS A 119 -17.99 4.33 0.21
N SER A 120 -18.70 3.43 -0.47
CA SER A 120 -18.12 2.21 -1.01
C SER A 120 -18.88 1.73 -2.22
N GLN A 121 -18.21 0.99 -3.09
CA GLN A 121 -18.77 0.38 -4.28
C GLN A 121 -18.21 -1.03 -4.46
N VAL A 122 -19.06 -1.95 -4.86
CA VAL A 122 -18.66 -3.30 -5.24
C VAL A 122 -18.19 -3.25 -6.69
N LEU A 123 -17.00 -3.76 -6.97
CA LEU A 123 -16.48 -3.88 -8.32
C LEU A 123 -17.04 -5.15 -8.99
N PRO A 124 -17.27 -5.14 -10.31
CA PRO A 124 -17.69 -6.34 -11.03
C PRO A 124 -16.65 -7.45 -10.85
N SER A 125 -17.11 -8.69 -10.70
CA SER A 125 -16.22 -9.85 -10.75
C SER A 125 -15.75 -10.07 -12.19
N THR A 126 -14.65 -10.80 -12.36
CA THR A 126 -14.27 -11.29 -13.69
C THR A 126 -13.74 -12.71 -13.57
N GLU A 127 -14.15 -13.55 -14.51
CA GLU A 127 -13.80 -14.97 -14.54
C GLU A 127 -12.34 -15.15 -15.02
N ILE A 128 -11.84 -16.37 -14.83
CA ILE A 128 -10.55 -16.81 -15.37
C ILE A 128 -10.85 -17.45 -16.72
N GLU A 129 -10.24 -16.93 -17.79
CA GLU A 129 -10.59 -17.29 -19.18
C GLU A 129 -9.91 -18.58 -19.68
N PHE A 130 -9.10 -19.22 -18.86
CA PHE A 130 -8.38 -20.42 -19.25
C PHE A 130 -8.89 -21.67 -18.56
N SER A 131 -8.91 -22.77 -19.32
CA SER A 131 -9.31 -24.08 -18.85
C SER A 131 -8.39 -24.52 -17.72
N SER A 132 -8.88 -24.49 -16.48
CA SER A 132 -8.19 -25.17 -15.38
C SER A 132 -8.48 -26.65 -15.52
N PRO A 133 -7.47 -27.55 -15.48
CA PRO A 133 -7.75 -28.97 -15.43
C PRO A 133 -8.55 -29.28 -14.16
N SER A 134 -9.33 -30.37 -14.17
CA SER A 134 -10.18 -30.83 -13.05
C SER A 134 -9.45 -31.16 -11.75
N ILE A 135 -8.12 -30.99 -11.71
CA ILE A 135 -7.26 -31.23 -10.56
C ILE A 135 -6.97 -29.89 -9.86
N PHE A 136 -7.10 -29.84 -8.54
CA PHE A 136 -6.72 -28.68 -7.72
C PHE A 136 -5.22 -28.39 -7.84
N PHE A 137 -4.87 -27.39 -8.65
CA PHE A 137 -3.52 -26.85 -8.74
C PHE A 137 -3.37 -25.60 -7.86
N PRO A 138 -2.17 -25.35 -7.31
CA PRO A 138 -1.92 -24.12 -6.57
C PRO A 138 -2.07 -22.90 -7.51
N ARG A 139 -2.92 -21.97 -7.08
CA ARG A 139 -3.22 -20.72 -7.79
C ARG A 139 -2.59 -19.53 -7.06
N SER A 140 -1.75 -18.79 -7.77
CA SER A 140 -1.26 -17.49 -7.32
C SER A 140 -2.18 -16.40 -7.86
N THR A 141 -2.64 -15.49 -7.01
CA THR A 141 -3.42 -14.33 -7.43
C THR A 141 -2.87 -13.07 -6.78
N TYR A 142 -2.47 -12.13 -7.64
CA TYR A 142 -1.84 -10.87 -7.29
C TYR A 142 -2.76 -9.75 -7.72
N TYR A 143 -2.79 -8.70 -6.93
CA TYR A 143 -3.53 -7.49 -7.24
C TYR A 143 -2.63 -6.27 -7.10
N GLY A 144 -3.01 -5.15 -7.68
CA GLY A 144 -2.46 -3.84 -7.36
C GLY A 144 -3.45 -2.76 -7.75
N PHE A 145 -3.58 -1.73 -6.92
CA PHE A 145 -4.56 -0.67 -7.10
C PHE A 145 -3.86 0.68 -7.16
N GLY A 146 -4.22 1.50 -8.15
CA GLY A 146 -3.64 2.82 -8.30
C GLY A 146 -4.45 3.76 -9.19
N TYR A 147 -3.96 4.98 -9.32
CA TYR A 147 -4.56 6.03 -10.12
C TYR A 147 -3.60 6.39 -11.26
N ASP A 148 -4.13 6.43 -12.48
CA ASP A 148 -3.45 6.90 -13.66
C ASP A 148 -3.81 8.38 -13.87
N PRO A 149 -2.89 9.33 -13.58
CA PRO A 149 -3.16 10.75 -13.76
C PRO A 149 -3.28 11.17 -15.22
N ILE A 150 -2.76 10.38 -16.18
CA ILE A 150 -2.82 10.73 -17.60
C ILE A 150 -4.23 10.48 -18.11
N SER A 151 -4.78 9.30 -17.81
CA SER A 151 -6.16 8.99 -18.18
C SER A 151 -7.18 9.51 -17.17
N ASP A 152 -6.80 10.01 -15.99
CA ASP A 152 -7.70 10.41 -14.87
C ASP A 152 -8.63 9.26 -14.45
N ASP A 153 -8.04 8.09 -14.26
CA ASP A 153 -8.77 6.84 -13.98
C ASP A 153 -8.11 6.02 -12.87
N TYR A 154 -8.94 5.38 -12.05
CA TYR A 154 -8.49 4.40 -11.08
C TYR A 154 -8.47 3.03 -11.71
N LYS A 155 -7.34 2.35 -11.56
CA LYS A 155 -7.10 1.04 -12.16
C LYS A 155 -6.80 0.00 -11.09
N LEU A 156 -7.38 -1.18 -11.25
CA LEU A 156 -7.07 -2.36 -10.43
C LEU A 156 -6.54 -3.46 -11.35
N VAL A 157 -5.28 -3.82 -11.16
CA VAL A 157 -4.63 -4.91 -11.89
C VAL A 157 -4.85 -6.21 -11.13
N ARG A 158 -5.16 -7.28 -11.84
CA ARG A 158 -5.20 -8.65 -11.34
C ARG A 158 -4.32 -9.53 -12.21
N MET A 159 -3.40 -10.26 -11.59
CA MET A 159 -2.62 -11.32 -12.24
C MET A 159 -2.94 -12.66 -11.59
N VAL A 160 -3.22 -13.66 -12.41
CA VAL A 160 -3.50 -15.03 -11.99
C VAL A 160 -2.51 -15.95 -12.67
N GLN A 161 -1.92 -16.86 -11.90
CA GLN A 161 -1.05 -17.90 -12.44
C GLN A 161 -1.37 -19.25 -11.80
N VAL A 162 -1.52 -20.28 -12.64
CA VAL A 162 -1.78 -21.65 -12.22
C VAL A 162 -0.63 -22.55 -12.65
N HIS A 163 -0.09 -23.32 -11.70
CA HIS A 163 1.05 -24.19 -11.90
C HIS A 163 0.63 -25.67 -11.88
N GLY A 164 0.90 -26.39 -12.96
CA GLY A 164 0.77 -27.83 -13.04
C GLY A 164 1.80 -28.58 -12.19
N LYS A 165 1.55 -29.87 -11.93
CA LYS A 165 2.56 -30.75 -11.30
C LYS A 165 3.83 -30.78 -12.17
N ASN A 166 4.99 -30.69 -11.52
CA ASN A 166 6.31 -30.74 -12.17
C ASN A 166 6.53 -29.70 -13.29
N ASN A 167 5.94 -28.51 -13.19
CA ASN A 167 6.01 -27.45 -14.22
C ASN A 167 5.51 -27.86 -15.62
N SER A 168 4.72 -28.92 -15.72
CA SER A 168 4.17 -29.41 -17.00
C SER A 168 3.10 -28.48 -17.60
N TYR A 169 2.55 -27.56 -16.81
CA TYR A 169 1.49 -26.65 -17.21
C TYR A 169 1.71 -25.30 -16.51
N LEU A 170 1.70 -24.21 -17.27
CA LEU A 170 1.71 -22.85 -16.75
C LEU A 170 0.70 -22.04 -17.56
N HIS A 171 -0.34 -21.57 -16.89
CA HIS A 171 -1.23 -20.58 -17.49
C HIS A 171 -1.19 -19.31 -16.65
N SER A 172 -1.02 -18.19 -17.34
CA SER A 172 -0.97 -16.86 -16.79
C SER A 172 -2.06 -16.02 -17.44
N GLU A 173 -2.79 -15.26 -16.64
CA GLU A 173 -3.72 -14.24 -17.14
C GLU A 173 -3.48 -12.96 -16.35
N ALA A 174 -3.45 -11.84 -17.04
CA ALA A 174 -3.55 -10.55 -16.39
C ALA A 174 -4.71 -9.74 -16.98
N LYS A 175 -5.43 -9.06 -16.08
CA LYS A 175 -6.52 -8.16 -16.41
C LYS A 175 -6.36 -6.86 -15.65
N VAL A 176 -6.83 -5.78 -16.24
CA VAL A 176 -6.94 -4.48 -15.59
C VAL A 176 -8.40 -4.05 -15.62
N TYR A 177 -8.88 -3.64 -14.46
CA TYR A 177 -10.16 -2.97 -14.28
C TYR A 177 -9.96 -1.46 -14.39
N SER A 178 -10.85 -0.79 -15.10
CA SER A 178 -10.94 0.67 -15.16
C SER A 178 -12.20 1.11 -14.42
N LEU A 179 -12.05 1.99 -13.43
CA LEU A 179 -13.18 2.51 -12.67
C LEU A 179 -14.09 3.37 -13.55
N ARG A 180 -13.50 4.19 -14.42
CA ARG A 180 -14.22 5.05 -15.36
C ARG A 180 -15.14 4.26 -16.30
N SER A 181 -14.63 3.18 -16.89
CA SER A 181 -15.40 2.35 -17.84
C SER A 181 -16.18 1.22 -17.16
N ASN A 182 -15.97 1.02 -15.85
CA ASN A 182 -16.58 -0.03 -15.04
C ASN A 182 -16.45 -1.42 -15.67
N CYS A 183 -15.29 -1.72 -16.27
CA CYS A 183 -15.07 -2.99 -16.93
C CYS A 183 -13.66 -3.52 -16.72
N TRP A 184 -13.55 -4.85 -16.76
CA TRP A 184 -12.28 -5.56 -16.83
C TRP A 184 -11.92 -5.78 -18.29
N ARG A 185 -10.63 -5.65 -18.59
CA ARG A 185 -10.07 -6.07 -19.87
C ARG A 185 -8.77 -6.80 -19.68
N ARG A 186 -8.50 -7.72 -20.61
CA ARG A 186 -7.24 -8.45 -20.66
C ARG A 186 -6.10 -7.52 -21.05
N ILE A 187 -4.96 -7.70 -20.40
CA ILE A 187 -3.69 -7.06 -20.80
C ILE A 187 -2.80 -8.10 -21.47
N LYS A 188 -1.70 -7.66 -22.10
CA LYS A 188 -0.73 -8.57 -22.71
C LYS A 188 -0.23 -9.58 -21.69
N ASP A 189 -0.03 -10.81 -22.15
CA ASP A 189 0.50 -11.88 -21.31
C ASP A 189 1.88 -11.49 -20.75
N PHE A 190 2.19 -11.99 -19.55
CA PHE A 190 3.42 -11.69 -18.85
C PHE A 190 4.33 -12.92 -18.74
N CYS A 191 5.64 -12.69 -18.81
CA CYS A 191 6.67 -13.73 -18.84
C CYS A 191 7.47 -13.78 -17.53
N PHE A 192 6.79 -13.81 -16.39
CA PHE A 192 7.37 -14.00 -15.07
C PHE A 192 6.50 -14.88 -14.19
N TYR A 193 7.07 -15.33 -13.08
CA TYR A 193 6.46 -16.28 -12.17
C TYR A 193 6.10 -15.58 -10.86
N LEU A 194 4.84 -15.74 -10.46
CA LEU A 194 4.30 -15.22 -9.22
C LEU A 194 4.70 -16.14 -8.06
N ILE A 195 5.05 -15.56 -6.93
CA ILE A 195 5.33 -16.32 -5.70
C ILE A 195 4.01 -16.97 -5.25
N LEU A 196 4.03 -18.20 -4.72
CA LEU A 196 2.85 -18.96 -4.24
C LEU A 196 2.07 -18.30 -3.09
N HIS A 197 2.48 -17.10 -2.66
CA HIS A 197 1.81 -16.30 -1.63
C HIS A 197 1.13 -15.09 -2.27
N ARG A 198 -0.08 -14.74 -1.80
CA ARG A 198 -0.80 -13.54 -2.23
C ARG A 198 0.00 -12.30 -1.80
N LYS A 199 0.77 -11.71 -2.71
CA LYS A 199 1.39 -10.39 -2.54
C LYS A 199 0.60 -9.36 -3.33
N PHE A 200 0.45 -8.17 -2.75
CA PHE A 200 -0.24 -7.05 -3.37
C PHE A 200 0.76 -6.01 -3.86
N GLY A 201 0.40 -5.32 -4.94
CA GLY A 201 1.24 -4.39 -5.65
C GLY A 201 1.31 -3.07 -4.92
N ILE A 202 2.53 -2.51 -4.85
CA ILE A 202 2.74 -1.20 -4.24
C ILE A 202 2.71 -0.13 -5.31
N LEU A 203 2.03 0.98 -5.03
CA LEU A 203 1.94 2.12 -5.94
C LEU A 203 3.08 3.10 -5.63
N ALA A 204 3.92 3.37 -6.62
CA ALA A 204 4.92 4.43 -6.59
C ALA A 204 5.19 4.89 -8.02
N ASN A 205 5.53 6.16 -8.25
CA ASN A 205 5.88 6.67 -9.58
C ASN A 205 4.87 6.28 -10.70
N ASN A 206 3.57 6.35 -10.41
CA ASN A 206 2.47 5.96 -11.33
C ASN A 206 2.55 4.51 -11.85
N ALA A 207 3.27 3.64 -11.16
CA ALA A 207 3.39 2.23 -11.49
C ALA A 207 3.13 1.35 -10.27
N LEU A 208 2.60 0.16 -10.54
CA LEU A 208 2.38 -0.88 -9.54
C LEU A 208 3.56 -1.85 -9.53
N HIS A 209 4.07 -2.20 -8.37
CA HIS A 209 5.30 -2.99 -8.26
C HIS A 209 5.12 -4.27 -7.47
N TRP A 210 5.75 -5.34 -7.96
CA TRP A 210 5.75 -6.66 -7.30
C TRP A 210 7.14 -7.30 -7.36
N MET A 211 7.43 -8.15 -6.39
CA MET A 211 8.55 -9.08 -6.45
C MET A 211 8.10 -10.38 -7.14
N VAL A 212 8.84 -10.79 -8.18
CA VAL A 212 8.52 -11.94 -9.03
C VAL A 212 9.78 -12.74 -9.37
N PHE A 213 9.63 -13.95 -9.90
CA PHE A 213 10.76 -14.73 -10.42
C PHE A 213 10.79 -14.71 -11.96
N LYS A 214 11.98 -14.68 -12.56
CA LYS A 214 12.13 -14.81 -14.03
C LYS A 214 11.96 -16.26 -14.51
N THR A 215 12.33 -17.24 -13.67
CA THR A 215 12.18 -18.67 -13.96
C THR A 215 11.68 -19.39 -12.71
N PRO A 216 10.99 -20.53 -12.85
CA PRO A 216 10.37 -21.21 -11.70
C PRO A 216 11.42 -21.89 -10.81
N GLN A 217 12.63 -22.14 -11.31
CA GLN A 217 13.74 -22.71 -10.54
C GLN A 217 14.64 -21.64 -9.90
N SER A 218 14.41 -20.35 -10.18
CA SER A 218 15.25 -19.28 -9.65
C SER A 218 14.94 -18.98 -8.19
N TRP A 219 15.98 -18.78 -7.40
CA TRP A 219 15.88 -18.26 -6.03
C TRP A 219 16.01 -16.72 -5.99
N LYS A 220 16.36 -16.10 -7.12
CA LYS A 220 16.54 -14.65 -7.26
C LYS A 220 15.23 -14.00 -7.71
N GLN A 221 14.56 -13.27 -6.82
CA GLN A 221 13.42 -12.43 -7.23
C GLN A 221 13.93 -11.18 -7.96
N ASN A 222 13.03 -10.62 -8.74
CA ASN A 222 13.22 -9.45 -9.57
C ASN A 222 12.06 -8.50 -9.27
N LEU A 223 12.33 -7.20 -9.37
CA LEU A 223 11.29 -6.18 -9.26
C LEU A 223 10.66 -6.00 -10.65
N VAL A 224 9.34 -6.10 -10.72
CA VAL A 224 8.58 -5.73 -11.92
C VAL A 224 7.65 -4.57 -11.58
N GLY A 225 7.66 -3.55 -12.43
CA GLY A 225 6.71 -2.45 -12.43
C GLY A 225 5.69 -2.64 -13.56
N PHE A 226 4.42 -2.31 -13.30
CA PHE A 226 3.38 -2.15 -14.30
C PHE A 226 3.03 -0.68 -14.36
N ASP A 227 3.37 -0.03 -15.47
CA ASP A 227 3.07 1.38 -15.69
C ASP A 227 1.57 1.56 -15.93
N LEU A 228 0.89 2.37 -15.12
CA LEU A 228 -0.56 2.50 -15.20
C LEU A 228 -1.03 3.24 -16.45
N GLY A 229 -0.20 4.07 -17.08
CA GLY A 229 -0.56 4.86 -18.26
C GLY A 229 -0.40 4.07 -19.55
N THR A 230 0.76 3.45 -19.73
CA THR A 230 1.11 2.62 -20.90
C THR A 230 0.62 1.19 -20.78
N GLU A 231 0.40 0.72 -19.55
CA GLU A 231 -0.09 -0.63 -19.23
C GLU A 231 0.84 -1.74 -19.67
N GLU A 232 2.12 -1.49 -19.48
CA GLU A 232 3.21 -2.39 -19.80
C GLU A 232 3.96 -2.80 -18.54
N PHE A 233 4.38 -4.06 -18.52
CA PHE A 233 5.30 -4.56 -17.51
C PHE A 233 6.74 -4.25 -17.89
N ARG A 234 7.52 -3.76 -16.92
CA ARG A 234 8.95 -3.49 -17.07
C ARG A 234 9.71 -4.02 -15.86
N PHE A 235 10.81 -4.72 -16.11
CA PHE A 235 11.71 -5.11 -15.05
C PHE A 235 12.53 -3.91 -14.61
N LEU A 236 12.72 -3.82 -13.29
CA LEU A 236 13.52 -2.79 -12.65
C LEU A 236 14.71 -3.48 -11.99
N GLU A 237 15.88 -2.88 -12.14
CA GLU A 237 17.08 -3.38 -11.50
C GLU A 237 17.09 -3.03 -10.01
N LEU A 238 17.43 -4.03 -9.20
CA LEU A 238 17.63 -3.89 -7.77
C LEU A 238 19.05 -3.35 -7.50
N PRO A 239 19.29 -2.69 -6.35
CA PRO A 239 20.66 -2.37 -5.95
C PRO A 239 21.49 -3.64 -5.80
N ASP A 240 22.81 -3.51 -5.88
CA ASP A 240 23.75 -4.62 -5.71
C ASP A 240 23.76 -5.08 -4.25
N LEU A 241 22.77 -5.90 -3.90
CA LEU A 241 22.64 -6.54 -2.60
C LEU A 241 23.43 -7.86 -2.59
N CYS A 242 23.95 -8.25 -1.43
CA CYS A 242 24.43 -9.61 -1.19
C CYS A 242 23.25 -10.59 -1.16
N LEU A 243 22.73 -10.93 -2.34
CA LEU A 243 21.54 -11.76 -2.52
C LEU A 243 21.66 -13.13 -1.84
N ASP A 244 22.88 -13.67 -1.75
CA ASP A 244 23.17 -14.98 -1.16
C ASP A 244 23.05 -15.01 0.37
N LYS A 245 23.02 -13.84 1.03
CA LYS A 245 22.93 -13.70 2.49
C LYS A 245 21.52 -13.31 2.98
N LEU A 246 20.57 -13.05 2.07
CA LEU A 246 19.26 -12.48 2.41
C LEU A 246 18.32 -13.50 3.06
N PHE A 247 17.69 -13.09 4.15
CA PHE A 247 16.55 -13.77 4.75
C PHE A 247 15.23 -13.33 4.15
N CYS A 248 15.09 -12.02 3.92
CA CYS A 248 13.86 -11.42 3.49
C CYS A 248 14.15 -10.10 2.78
N TYR A 249 13.32 -9.77 1.80
CA TYR A 249 13.20 -8.41 1.29
C TYR A 249 11.76 -8.12 0.92
N ASP A 250 11.38 -6.87 1.07
CA ASP A 250 10.06 -6.37 0.78
C ASP A 250 10.14 -5.03 0.05
N ILE A 251 9.15 -4.74 -0.79
CA ILE A 251 9.04 -3.50 -1.52
C ILE A 251 7.85 -2.72 -0.99
N LYS A 252 8.05 -1.44 -0.68
CA LYS A 252 7.03 -0.50 -0.22
C LYS A 252 7.16 0.82 -0.96
N ALA A 253 6.17 1.67 -0.79
CA ALA A 253 6.24 3.06 -1.20
C ALA A 253 6.40 3.93 0.06
N MET A 254 7.36 4.85 0.05
CA MET A 254 7.58 5.79 1.15
C MET A 254 7.94 7.15 0.58
N GLY A 255 7.13 8.17 0.87
CA GLY A 255 7.35 9.53 0.38
C GLY A 255 7.39 9.64 -1.15
N GLY A 256 6.63 8.80 -1.86
CA GLY A 256 6.60 8.72 -3.32
C GLY A 256 7.71 7.86 -3.94
N TYR A 257 8.70 7.43 -3.17
CA TYR A 257 9.79 6.58 -3.65
C TYR A 257 9.48 5.10 -3.50
N ASN A 258 9.99 4.29 -4.44
CA ASN A 258 10.13 2.86 -4.26
C ASN A 258 11.17 2.61 -3.17
N CYS A 259 10.77 1.88 -2.13
CA CYS A 259 11.56 1.58 -0.95
C CYS A 259 11.76 0.07 -0.84
N LEU A 260 13.01 -0.37 -0.83
CA LEU A 260 13.39 -1.76 -0.67
C LEU A 260 13.94 -1.97 0.73
N THR A 261 13.28 -2.82 1.52
CA THR A 261 13.84 -3.31 2.77
C THR A 261 14.51 -4.65 2.50
N ALA A 262 15.73 -4.82 2.98
CA ALA A 262 16.50 -6.06 2.88
C ALA A 262 17.02 -6.47 4.26
N THR A 263 16.72 -7.69 4.69
CA THR A 263 17.20 -8.25 5.95
C THR A 263 18.09 -9.45 5.67
N PHE A 264 19.32 -9.45 6.17
CA PHE A 264 20.32 -10.52 5.96
C PHE A 264 21.14 -10.79 7.22
N ARG A 265 21.88 -11.91 7.22
CA ARG A 265 22.91 -12.18 8.23
C ARG A 265 24.23 -11.60 7.76
N ASP A 266 24.87 -10.84 8.62
CA ASP A 266 26.27 -10.48 8.47
C ASP A 266 27.06 -10.98 9.68
N SER A 267 27.93 -11.98 9.45
CA SER A 267 28.63 -12.70 10.51
C SER A 267 27.67 -13.25 11.58
N ASN A 268 27.68 -12.70 12.80
CA ASN A 268 26.78 -13.09 13.90
C ASN A 268 25.60 -12.13 14.08
N ASP A 269 25.54 -11.06 13.28
CA ASP A 269 24.52 -10.02 13.38
C ASP A 269 23.45 -10.21 12.31
N VAL A 270 22.23 -9.77 12.62
CA VAL A 270 21.22 -9.52 11.60
C VAL A 270 21.25 -8.04 11.26
N VAL A 271 21.24 -7.75 9.97
CA VAL A 271 21.25 -6.39 9.45
C VAL A 271 19.97 -6.17 8.67
N ALA A 272 19.30 -5.05 8.92
CA ALA A 272 18.19 -4.57 8.11
C ALA A 272 18.62 -3.29 7.39
N GLU A 273 18.61 -3.31 6.07
CA GLU A 273 18.90 -2.16 5.23
C GLU A 273 17.63 -1.66 4.56
N VAL A 274 17.52 -0.35 4.44
CA VAL A 274 16.42 0.31 3.73
C VAL A 274 17.02 1.17 2.63
N TRP A 275 16.62 0.89 1.40
CA TRP A 275 17.08 1.56 0.19
C TRP A 275 15.92 2.29 -0.47
N ILE A 276 16.18 3.47 -1.03
CA ILE A 276 15.19 4.23 -1.81
C ILE A 276 15.73 4.49 -3.22
N MET A 277 14.88 4.30 -4.23
CA MET A 277 15.20 4.63 -5.62
C MET A 277 14.91 6.11 -5.85
N LYS A 278 15.95 6.95 -5.98
CA LYS A 278 15.79 8.41 -6.15
C LYS A 278 15.28 8.78 -7.54
N GLU A 279 15.71 8.07 -8.56
CA GLU A 279 15.30 8.27 -9.94
C GLU A 279 14.65 6.98 -10.45
N TYR A 280 13.39 7.08 -10.85
CA TYR A 280 12.61 5.90 -11.20
C TYR A 280 13.24 5.13 -12.37
N GLY A 281 13.47 3.83 -12.20
CA GLY A 281 14.05 2.96 -13.22
C GLY A 281 15.57 3.00 -13.35
N VAL A 282 16.27 3.87 -12.60
CA VAL A 282 17.73 4.01 -12.68
C VAL A 282 18.38 3.24 -11.53
N LYS A 283 19.14 2.19 -11.85
CA LYS A 283 19.81 1.31 -10.86
C LYS A 283 20.77 2.10 -9.97
N GLU A 284 21.54 3.01 -10.54
CA GLU A 284 22.56 3.79 -9.85
C GLU A 284 21.94 4.81 -8.87
N SER A 285 20.64 5.07 -8.97
CA SER A 285 19.92 6.01 -8.10
C SER A 285 19.45 5.40 -6.78
N TRP A 286 19.65 4.09 -6.58
CA TRP A 286 19.36 3.44 -5.31
C TRP A 286 20.30 3.97 -4.23
N VAL A 287 19.75 4.68 -3.24
CA VAL A 287 20.49 5.20 -2.11
C VAL A 287 20.12 4.42 -0.85
N LYS A 288 21.12 3.93 -0.13
CA LYS A 288 20.93 3.34 1.19
C LYS A 288 20.55 4.46 2.16
N LEU A 289 19.34 4.40 2.68
CA LEU A 289 18.82 5.36 3.64
C LEU A 289 19.23 4.99 5.07
N ILE A 290 19.13 3.70 5.41
CA ILE A 290 19.32 3.18 6.77
C ILE A 290 20.06 1.85 6.69
N SER A 291 20.97 1.63 7.64
CA SER A 291 21.58 0.34 7.94
C SER A 291 21.47 0.09 9.43
N TRP A 292 20.69 -0.92 9.82
CA TRP A 292 20.42 -1.22 11.21
C TRP A 292 21.02 -2.57 11.60
N ASN A 293 22.07 -2.54 12.41
CA ASN A 293 22.67 -3.73 13.03
C ASN A 293 21.87 -4.16 14.26
N GLN A 294 21.64 -5.46 14.43
CA GLN A 294 20.94 -6.01 15.59
C GLN A 294 19.52 -5.42 15.77
N PRO A 295 18.61 -5.57 14.77
CA PRO A 295 17.20 -5.21 14.94
C PRO A 295 16.52 -6.04 16.05
N HIS A 296 17.22 -7.01 16.64
CA HIS A 296 16.81 -7.80 17.80
C HIS A 296 16.53 -6.96 19.05
N LEU A 297 17.12 -5.76 19.16
CA LEU A 297 16.77 -4.78 20.18
C LEU A 297 15.31 -4.26 20.03
N LEU A 298 14.63 -4.62 18.94
CA LEU A 298 13.19 -4.53 18.74
C LEU A 298 12.45 -5.87 18.57
N THR A 299 13.09 -7.06 18.64
CA THR A 299 12.50 -8.39 19.01
C THR A 299 13.36 -9.64 18.70
N CYS A 300 13.13 -10.71 19.49
CA CYS A 300 13.86 -11.99 19.57
C CYS A 300 13.79 -12.99 18.38
N PHE A 301 13.41 -12.60 17.15
CA PHE A 301 13.21 -13.60 16.07
C PHE A 301 13.76 -13.19 14.69
N PRO A 302 14.38 -14.12 13.95
CA PRO A 302 14.94 -13.89 12.61
C PRO A 302 13.91 -13.67 11.48
N SER A 303 12.60 -13.60 11.79
CA SER A 303 11.49 -13.52 10.82
C SER A 303 10.68 -12.20 10.90
N VAL A 304 11.14 -11.22 11.67
CA VAL A 304 10.49 -9.89 11.77
C VAL A 304 11.09 -8.95 10.73
N VAL A 305 10.24 -8.37 9.89
CA VAL A 305 10.62 -7.38 8.88
C VAL A 305 10.27 -6.00 9.42
N VAL A 306 11.23 -5.09 9.35
CA VAL A 306 11.02 -3.68 9.67
C VAL A 306 10.44 -3.01 8.43
N VAL A 307 9.20 -2.54 8.51
CA VAL A 307 8.46 -1.99 7.37
C VAL A 307 8.49 -0.45 7.45
N PRO A 308 9.20 0.24 6.54
CA PRO A 308 9.17 1.69 6.46
C PRO A 308 7.79 2.16 5.99
N LEU A 309 7.20 3.10 6.72
CA LEU A 309 5.85 3.61 6.42
C LEU A 309 5.88 5.01 5.82
N ALA A 310 6.57 5.95 6.47
CA ALA A 310 6.55 7.36 6.08
C ALA A 310 7.70 8.17 6.69
N PHE A 311 8.02 9.29 6.06
CA PHE A 311 8.92 10.31 6.63
C PHE A 311 8.16 11.24 7.59
N SER A 312 8.84 11.70 8.64
CA SER A 312 8.37 12.81 9.48
C SER A 312 8.10 14.05 8.62
N LYS A 313 7.31 14.99 9.14
CA LYS A 313 7.03 16.26 8.44
C LYS A 313 8.30 17.04 8.05
N ASN A 314 9.34 16.96 8.88
CA ASN A 314 10.60 17.64 8.64
C ASN A 314 11.59 16.79 7.82
N GLY A 315 11.23 15.55 7.47
CA GLY A 315 12.09 14.63 6.71
C GLY A 315 13.31 14.11 7.48
N ASP A 316 13.41 14.37 8.78
CA ASP A 316 14.54 14.00 9.63
C ASP A 316 14.41 12.60 10.26
N LYS A 317 13.22 12.00 10.20
CA LYS A 317 12.93 10.69 10.78
C LYS A 317 12.08 9.83 9.85
N VAL A 318 12.17 8.52 10.02
CA VAL A 318 11.33 7.53 9.34
C VAL A 318 10.50 6.76 10.36
N LEU A 319 9.20 6.67 10.14
CA LEU A 319 8.29 5.84 10.92
C LEU A 319 8.38 4.41 10.40
N PHE A 320 8.66 3.50 11.30
CA PHE A 320 8.66 2.07 11.03
C PHE A 320 7.57 1.37 11.81
N SER A 321 7.01 0.33 11.20
CA SER A 321 6.28 -0.70 11.92
C SER A 321 7.07 -2.00 11.95
N SER A 322 6.96 -2.72 13.05
CA SER A 322 7.42 -4.10 13.11
C SER A 322 6.33 -5.02 12.58
N ASP A 323 6.62 -5.74 11.49
CA ASP A 323 5.71 -6.74 10.92
C ASP A 323 6.34 -8.12 11.06
N VAL A 324 5.54 -9.11 11.45
CA VAL A 324 5.97 -10.50 11.40
C VAL A 324 5.55 -11.06 10.05
N HIS A 325 6.53 -11.27 9.17
CA HIS A 325 6.30 -12.13 8.02
C HIS A 325 6.10 -13.57 8.52
N THR A 326 4.86 -13.97 8.75
CA THR A 326 4.56 -15.39 8.87
C THR A 326 4.02 -15.92 7.54
N ASN A 327 4.88 -16.69 6.88
CA ASN A 327 4.49 -17.60 5.79
C ASN A 327 3.45 -18.66 6.24
N PHE A 328 3.03 -18.66 7.51
CA PHE A 328 2.18 -19.66 8.15
C PHE A 328 1.03 -19.09 9.01
N GLY A 329 0.68 -17.80 8.88
CA GLY A 329 -0.54 -17.25 9.48
C GLY A 329 -0.59 -17.25 11.01
N LYS A 330 0.55 -17.31 11.70
CA LYS A 330 0.64 -17.20 13.17
C LYS A 330 1.24 -15.86 13.56
N TRP A 331 0.42 -14.97 14.09
CA TRP A 331 0.86 -13.65 14.53
C TRP A 331 1.45 -13.73 15.94
N TYR A 332 2.62 -13.16 16.14
CA TYR A 332 3.26 -13.05 17.46
C TYR A 332 3.10 -11.62 17.99
N ASN A 333 2.85 -11.49 19.29
CA ASN A 333 2.78 -10.18 19.95
C ASN A 333 4.19 -9.58 20.05
N LEU A 334 4.48 -8.61 19.17
CA LEU A 334 5.70 -7.80 19.26
C LEU A 334 5.52 -6.70 20.33
N ARG A 335 6.56 -6.45 21.14
CA ARG A 335 6.54 -5.45 22.23
C ARG A 335 6.42 -4.02 21.71
N ASP A 336 7.17 -3.67 20.68
CA ASP A 336 7.21 -2.34 20.09
C ASP A 336 6.72 -2.40 18.64
N LYS A 337 5.55 -1.83 18.39
CA LYS A 337 4.85 -1.95 17.10
C LYS A 337 5.18 -0.82 16.12
N PHE A 338 5.52 0.35 16.65
CA PHE A 338 5.89 1.52 15.88
C PHE A 338 7.09 2.22 16.51
N VAL A 339 8.04 2.65 15.69
CA VAL A 339 9.22 3.39 16.13
C VAL A 339 9.57 4.50 15.13
N TRP A 340 10.05 5.62 15.64
CA TRP A 340 10.76 6.62 14.86
C TRP A 340 12.24 6.29 14.82
N TYR A 341 12.80 6.23 13.63
CA TYR A 341 14.24 6.19 13.40
C TYR A 341 14.72 7.57 12.95
N TYR A 342 15.66 8.15 13.69
CA TYR A 342 16.28 9.43 13.35
C TYR A 342 17.38 9.19 12.32
N LEU A 343 17.26 9.81 11.15
CA LEU A 343 18.24 9.68 10.07
C LEU A 343 19.61 10.29 10.47
N TRP A 344 19.58 11.29 11.35
CA TRP A 344 20.78 11.91 11.92
C TRP A 344 21.03 11.35 13.32
N GLY A 345 22.14 10.63 13.49
CA GLY A 345 22.57 10.10 14.78
C GLY A 345 22.00 8.73 15.17
N GLU A 346 21.37 8.02 14.22
CA GLU A 346 20.96 6.60 14.33
C GLU A 346 20.16 6.25 15.60
N ARG A 347 19.37 7.20 16.09
CA ARG A 347 18.57 7.04 17.30
C ARG A 347 17.20 6.45 16.99
N VAL A 348 16.71 5.59 17.88
CA VAL A 348 15.36 5.03 17.82
C VAL A 348 14.52 5.57 18.98
N GLU A 349 13.29 5.96 18.67
CA GLU A 349 12.29 6.41 19.64
C GLU A 349 11.01 5.60 19.47
N LYS A 350 10.48 5.08 20.59
CA LYS A 350 9.24 4.28 20.57
C LYS A 350 8.02 5.16 20.37
N VAL A 351 7.06 4.67 19.60
CA VAL A 351 5.77 5.33 19.39
C VAL A 351 4.67 4.54 20.06
N GLU A 352 4.10 5.10 21.12
CA GLU A 352 2.99 4.50 21.86
C GLU A 352 1.64 5.02 21.36
N ILE A 353 0.89 4.17 20.67
CA ILE A 353 -0.49 4.45 20.26
C ILE A 353 -1.44 3.64 21.14
N ARG A 354 -2.45 4.29 21.73
CA ARG A 354 -3.45 3.63 22.57
C ARG A 354 -4.49 2.89 21.72
N GLY A 355 -4.87 1.70 22.19
CA GLY A 355 -5.91 0.87 21.55
C GLY A 355 -5.47 0.13 20.29
N ILE A 356 -4.15 0.03 20.02
CA ILE A 356 -3.66 -0.76 18.88
C ILE A 356 -4.10 -2.23 19.04
N PRO A 357 -4.68 -2.86 18.01
CA PRO A 357 -4.99 -4.29 18.02
C PRO A 357 -3.75 -5.15 18.26
N THR A 358 -3.92 -6.34 18.83
CA THR A 358 -2.80 -7.27 19.14
C THR A 358 -2.03 -7.68 17.90
N SER A 359 -2.71 -7.88 16.77
CA SER A 359 -2.13 -8.25 15.48
C SER A 359 -2.80 -7.50 14.34
N PHE A 360 -2.02 -6.90 13.45
CA PHE A 360 -2.52 -6.16 12.28
C PHE A 360 -1.44 -6.00 11.23
N ASP A 361 -1.86 -5.81 9.98
CA ASP A 361 -1.07 -5.12 8.97
C ASP A 361 -1.43 -3.63 8.95
N VAL A 362 -0.47 -2.82 8.53
CA VAL A 362 -0.58 -1.36 8.48
C VAL A 362 -0.35 -0.84 7.07
N HIS A 363 -1.17 0.14 6.69
CA HIS A 363 -1.08 0.85 5.41
C HIS A 363 -1.08 2.35 5.66
N PHE A 364 -0.16 3.05 5.02
CA PHE A 364 -0.15 4.52 5.02
C PHE A 364 -1.17 5.02 3.99
N CYS A 365 -2.03 5.95 4.40
CA CYS A 365 -3.11 6.45 3.56
C CYS A 365 -3.30 7.97 3.74
N VAL A 366 -3.53 8.68 2.65
CA VAL A 366 -4.02 10.07 2.71
C VAL A 366 -5.54 10.04 2.86
N GLU A 367 -6.10 10.75 3.82
CA GLU A 367 -7.54 10.97 3.92
C GLU A 367 -7.98 11.85 2.75
N SER A 368 -9.12 11.55 2.12
CA SER A 368 -9.56 12.32 0.95
C SER A 368 -11.08 12.43 0.83
N LEU A 369 -11.51 13.45 0.07
CA LEU A 369 -12.89 13.65 -0.36
C LEU A 369 -13.22 12.93 -1.67
N VAL A 370 -12.30 12.11 -2.21
CA VAL A 370 -12.45 11.46 -3.51
C VAL A 370 -13.76 10.66 -3.54
N PRO A 371 -14.66 10.95 -4.50
CA PRO A 371 -15.94 10.27 -4.59
C PRO A 371 -15.77 8.83 -5.09
N ILE A 372 -16.70 7.97 -4.70
CA ILE A 372 -16.90 6.64 -5.26
C ILE A 372 -18.33 6.67 -5.81
N ASN A 373 -18.46 6.54 -7.14
CA ASN A 373 -19.73 6.72 -7.86
C ASN A 373 -20.32 5.38 -8.31
#